data_AF-A0A835G549-F1
#
_entry.id   AF-A0A835G549-F1
#
_cell.length_a   1.000
_cell.length_b   1.000
_cell.length_c   1.000
_cell.angle_alpha   90.00
_cell.angle_beta   90.00
_cell.angle_gamma   90.00
#
_symmetry.space_group_name_H-M   'P 1'
#
loop_
_entity.id
_entity.type
_entity.pdbx_description
1 polymer ?
#
loop_
_entity_poly.entity_id
_entity_poly.type
_entity_poly.pdbx_seq_one_letter_code
_entity_poly.pdbx_strand_id
1 'polypeptide(L)'
;MKAIVSKLKTKLNTQRQKYKRVKKQLKKVIKSVEKTPKTRIEDMSEDITKKKELVKKALFGEVIKTQLEENYTKLKTHEERKKFKQVISGNLVDKYKLWRIKNKAVTYKKTGHNLTNKKINKSKTIIQGLVQKFFEDDSNSRQAAGKKEFVSRKQVKKQKRYLLDTMKNLHKKFLKTTPCVISYSLFTRLRPFWVVPPTLSNRETCSCTIHENMNLQLAALKKANITTVSNHQNMLELLCCDSIF
;
A
#
# COMPACT_ATOMS: atom_id res chain seq x y z
N MET A 1 36.22 11.83 23.13
CA MET A 1 36.54 11.80 21.67
C MET A 1 35.35 11.49 20.75
N LYS A 2 34.57 10.40 20.94
CA LYS A 2 33.47 10.01 20.02
C LYS A 2 32.38 11.09 19.81
N ALA A 3 32.02 11.84 20.86
CA ALA A 3 31.01 12.91 20.79
C ALA A 3 31.47 14.10 19.92
N ILE A 4 32.75 14.46 19.97
CA ILE A 4 33.35 15.55 19.18
C ILE A 4 33.37 15.16 17.71
N VAL A 5 33.78 13.93 17.39
CA VAL A 5 33.75 13.38 16.02
C VAL A 5 32.32 13.34 15.45
N SER A 6 31.32 13.00 16.27
CA SER A 6 29.91 13.05 15.87
C SER A 6 29.44 14.47 15.55
N LYS A 7 29.75 15.45 16.42
CA LYS A 7 29.45 16.88 16.19
C LYS A 7 30.13 17.43 14.93
N LEU A 8 31.37 17.02 14.65
CA LEU A 8 32.08 17.43 13.43
C LEU A 8 31.46 16.81 12.17
N LYS A 9 31.03 15.54 12.21
CA LYS A 9 30.32 14.89 11.09
C LYS A 9 28.99 15.57 10.78
N THR A 10 28.21 15.95 11.80
CA THR A 10 26.95 16.68 11.58
C THR A 10 27.20 18.06 10.97
N LYS A 11 28.21 18.80 11.47
CA LYS A 11 28.62 20.11 10.92
C LYS A 11 29.11 20.00 9.46
N LEU A 12 29.86 18.97 9.12
CA LEU A 12 30.30 18.71 7.74
C LEU A 12 29.10 18.42 6.82
N ASN A 13 28.13 17.62 7.29
CA ASN A 13 26.93 17.30 6.53
C ASN A 13 26.04 18.53 6.29
N THR A 14 25.89 19.41 7.30
CA THR A 14 25.12 20.66 7.12
C THR A 14 25.80 21.59 6.12
N GLN A 15 27.13 21.74 6.18
CA GLN A 15 27.88 22.54 5.19
C GLN A 15 27.76 21.96 3.77
N ARG A 16 27.87 20.64 3.61
CA ARG A 16 27.65 19.96 2.32
C ARG A 16 26.24 20.20 1.78
N GLN A 17 25.22 20.21 2.65
CA GLN A 17 23.86 20.54 2.25
C GLN A 17 23.71 22.01 1.83
N LYS A 18 24.33 22.95 2.55
CA LYS A 18 24.36 24.38 2.17
C LYS A 18 24.99 24.58 0.80
N TYR A 19 26.18 24.00 0.55
CA TYR A 19 26.85 24.06 -0.75
C TYR A 19 25.97 23.51 -1.89
N LYS A 20 25.30 22.36 -1.68
CA LYS A 20 24.36 21.79 -2.66
C LYS A 20 23.19 22.73 -2.98
N ARG A 21 22.69 23.49 -2.01
CA ARG A 21 21.61 24.47 -2.20
C ARG A 21 22.09 25.65 -3.05
N VAL A 22 23.24 26.24 -2.70
CA VAL A 22 23.83 27.37 -3.44
C VAL A 22 24.17 26.97 -4.88
N LYS A 23 24.80 25.81 -5.10
CA LYS A 23 25.10 25.30 -6.44
C LYS A 23 23.83 25.11 -7.29
N LYS A 24 22.71 24.69 -6.68
CA LYS A 24 21.42 24.59 -7.38
C LYS A 24 20.84 25.96 -7.73
N GLN A 25 20.98 26.95 -6.85
CA GLN A 25 20.54 28.33 -7.13
C GLN A 25 21.35 28.95 -8.25
N LEU A 26 22.68 28.83 -8.22
CA LEU A 26 23.56 29.32 -9.29
C LEU A 26 23.19 28.71 -10.65
N LYS A 27 22.95 27.39 -10.70
CA LYS A 27 22.47 26.71 -11.90
C LYS A 27 21.11 27.23 -12.41
N LYS A 28 20.23 27.72 -11.53
CA LYS A 28 18.96 28.31 -11.95
C LYS A 28 19.15 29.70 -12.55
N VAL A 29 20.02 30.51 -11.95
CA VAL A 29 20.37 31.87 -12.43
C VAL A 29 21.07 31.81 -13.79
N ILE A 30 22.02 30.88 -13.98
CA ILE A 30 22.67 30.68 -15.28
C ILE A 30 21.64 30.23 -16.34
N LYS A 31 20.68 29.38 -15.96
CA LYS A 31 19.65 28.86 -16.87
C LYS A 31 18.53 29.86 -17.19
N SER A 32 18.35 30.92 -16.41
CA SER A 32 17.37 31.98 -16.71
C SER A 32 17.84 32.97 -17.79
N VAL A 33 19.14 32.95 -18.15
CA VAL A 33 19.67 33.76 -19.26
C VAL A 33 19.10 33.31 -20.61
N GLU A 34 18.84 32.01 -20.77
CA GLU A 34 18.16 31.48 -21.96
C GLU A 34 16.64 31.61 -21.83
N LYS A 35 16.06 32.57 -22.56
CA LYS A 35 14.59 32.74 -22.64
C LYS A 35 13.93 31.44 -23.07
N THR A 36 12.91 31.02 -22.31
CA THR A 36 12.14 29.81 -22.60
C THR A 36 11.26 29.97 -23.85
N PRO A 37 10.87 28.88 -24.54
CA PRO A 37 9.97 28.97 -25.69
C PRO A 37 8.67 29.75 -25.43
N LYS A 38 8.07 29.60 -24.23
CA LYS A 38 6.87 30.35 -23.83
C LYS A 38 7.14 31.86 -23.75
N THR A 39 8.15 32.25 -22.99
CA THR A 39 8.52 33.66 -22.83
C THR A 39 8.95 34.30 -24.15
N ARG A 40 9.59 33.55 -25.06
CA ARG A 40 9.91 34.04 -26.42
C ARG A 40 8.66 34.36 -27.23
N ILE A 41 7.61 33.55 -27.12
CA ILE A 41 6.34 33.76 -27.82
C ILE A 41 5.58 34.95 -27.20
N GLU A 42 5.60 35.08 -25.87
CA GLU A 42 5.01 36.22 -25.15
C GLU A 42 5.69 37.54 -25.56
N ASP A 43 7.03 37.62 -25.52
CA ASP A 43 7.79 38.79 -25.98
C ASP A 43 7.48 39.14 -27.45
N MET A 44 7.37 38.13 -28.32
CA MET A 44 7.01 38.32 -29.73
C MET A 44 5.56 38.76 -29.95
N SER A 45 4.67 38.53 -28.98
CA SER A 45 3.27 38.94 -29.04
C SER A 45 3.07 40.40 -28.64
N GLU A 46 3.96 40.93 -27.80
CA GLU A 46 3.98 42.33 -27.39
C GLU A 46 4.57 43.24 -28.48
N ASP A 47 5.54 42.75 -29.24
CA ASP A 47 6.18 43.48 -30.35
C ASP A 47 5.34 43.46 -31.64
N ILE A 48 4.73 44.59 -32.01
CA ILE A 48 3.91 44.75 -33.24
C ILE A 48 4.68 44.37 -34.52
N THR A 49 5.98 44.69 -34.59
CA THR A 49 6.85 44.40 -35.74
C THR A 49 7.07 42.90 -35.97
N LYS A 50 7.00 42.08 -34.93
CA LYS A 50 7.25 40.64 -34.97
C LYS A 50 5.98 39.81 -35.18
N LYS A 51 4.81 40.44 -35.30
CA LYS A 51 3.51 39.77 -35.47
C LYS A 51 3.49 38.79 -36.65
N LYS A 52 4.10 39.14 -37.78
CA LYS A 52 4.20 38.24 -38.96
C LYS A 52 4.98 36.96 -38.65
N GLU A 53 6.08 37.10 -37.91
CA GLU A 53 6.92 35.96 -37.52
C GLU A 53 6.22 35.08 -36.47
N LEU A 54 5.49 35.70 -35.53
CA LEU A 54 4.65 35.00 -34.56
C LEU A 54 3.60 34.14 -35.25
N VAL A 55 2.87 34.71 -36.23
CA VAL A 55 1.86 33.99 -37.02
C VAL A 55 2.49 32.82 -37.77
N LYS A 56 3.68 32.99 -38.37
CA LYS A 56 4.39 31.90 -39.04
C LYS A 56 4.78 30.77 -38.09
N LYS A 57 5.22 31.09 -36.87
CA LYS A 57 5.53 30.09 -35.83
C LYS A 57 4.28 29.36 -35.32
N ALA A 58 3.17 30.07 -35.15
CA ALA A 58 1.90 29.47 -34.77
C ALA A 58 1.37 28.54 -35.87
N LEU A 59 1.43 28.98 -37.14
CA LEU A 59 1.04 28.18 -38.31
C LEU A 59 1.89 26.91 -38.40
N PHE A 60 3.20 27.00 -38.21
CA PHE A 60 4.09 25.84 -38.17
C PHE A 60 3.62 24.79 -37.13
N GLY A 61 3.21 25.23 -35.94
CA GLY A 61 2.68 24.34 -34.91
C GLY A 61 1.39 23.61 -35.34
N GLU A 62 0.47 24.32 -35.99
CA GLU A 62 -0.79 23.72 -36.45
C GLU A 62 -0.59 22.77 -37.63
N VAL A 63 0.28 23.11 -38.59
CA VAL A 63 0.62 22.26 -39.74
C VAL A 63 1.32 20.97 -39.29
N ILE A 64 2.28 21.07 -38.36
CA ILE A 64 2.94 19.87 -37.83
C ILE A 64 1.94 19.00 -37.08
N LYS A 65 1.02 19.60 -36.33
CA LYS A 65 -0.02 18.86 -35.61
C LYS A 65 -0.94 18.08 -36.57
N THR A 66 -1.44 18.70 -37.63
CA THR A 66 -2.32 18.02 -38.60
C THR A 66 -1.57 16.88 -39.28
N GLN A 67 -0.31 17.11 -39.71
CA GLN A 67 0.53 16.08 -40.31
C GLN A 67 0.80 14.89 -39.36
N LEU A 68 1.03 15.16 -38.07
CA LEU A 68 1.26 14.11 -37.08
C LEU A 68 0.00 13.29 -36.80
N GLU A 69 -1.19 13.91 -36.80
CA GLU A 69 -2.47 13.22 -36.65
C GLU A 69 -2.72 12.29 -37.85
N GLU A 70 -2.49 12.77 -39.08
CA GLU A 70 -2.60 11.96 -40.30
C GLU A 70 -1.58 10.82 -40.34
N ASN A 71 -0.33 11.08 -39.95
CA ASN A 71 0.69 10.03 -39.90
C ASN A 71 0.32 8.97 -38.86
N TYR A 72 -0.24 9.37 -37.71
CA TYR A 72 -0.65 8.44 -36.66
C TYR A 72 -1.82 7.54 -37.08
N THR A 73 -2.81 8.06 -37.83
CA THR A 73 -3.94 7.26 -38.33
C THR A 73 -3.50 6.23 -39.36
N LYS A 74 -2.48 6.53 -40.17
CA LYS A 74 -1.89 5.60 -41.16
C LYS A 74 -1.16 4.40 -40.53
N LEU A 75 -0.72 4.48 -39.27
CA LEU A 75 0.00 3.39 -38.60
C LEU A 75 -0.93 2.24 -38.21
N LYS A 76 -0.62 1.02 -38.68
CA LYS A 76 -1.45 -0.17 -38.44
C LYS A 76 -1.02 -0.93 -37.19
N THR A 77 0.28 -1.12 -36.99
CA THR A 77 0.77 -1.97 -35.89
C THR A 77 0.94 -1.21 -34.58
N HIS A 78 0.85 -1.93 -33.46
CA HIS A 78 1.06 -1.35 -32.13
C HIS A 78 2.52 -0.93 -31.90
N GLU A 79 3.48 -1.65 -32.50
CA GLU A 79 4.91 -1.33 -32.38
C GLU A 79 5.29 -0.05 -33.12
N GLU A 80 4.77 0.15 -34.33
CA GLU A 80 4.90 1.41 -35.08
C GLU A 80 4.36 2.59 -34.28
N ARG A 81 3.14 2.45 -33.72
CA ARG A 81 2.53 3.49 -32.87
C ARG A 81 3.36 3.77 -31.62
N LYS A 82 4.08 2.76 -31.08
CA LYS A 82 4.98 2.94 -29.95
C LYS A 82 6.25 3.69 -30.34
N LYS A 83 6.91 3.31 -31.44
CA LYS A 83 8.10 3.99 -31.97
C LYS A 83 7.77 5.45 -32.32
N PHE A 84 6.65 5.69 -32.99
CA PHE A 84 6.17 7.04 -33.33
C PHE A 84 5.98 7.93 -32.09
N LYS A 85 5.40 7.39 -31.02
CA LYS A 85 5.28 8.11 -29.73
C LYS A 85 6.64 8.44 -29.12
N GLN A 86 7.60 7.53 -29.20
CA GLN A 86 8.95 7.76 -28.67
C GLN A 86 9.66 8.90 -29.41
N VAL A 87 9.48 9.02 -30.73
CA VAL A 87 10.08 10.10 -31.53
C VAL A 87 9.52 11.49 -31.15
N ILE A 88 8.22 11.58 -30.86
CA ILE A 88 7.55 12.86 -30.55
C ILE A 88 7.68 13.23 -29.06
N SER A 89 7.84 12.24 -28.18
CA SER A 89 7.92 12.49 -26.73
C SER A 89 9.35 12.78 -26.28
N GLY A 90 9.48 13.69 -25.31
CA GLY A 90 10.76 14.02 -24.69
C GLY A 90 10.62 15.14 -23.66
N ASN A 91 11.70 15.37 -22.91
CA ASN A 91 11.72 16.26 -21.73
C ASN A 91 11.16 17.67 -21.98
N LEU A 92 11.31 18.20 -23.20
CA LEU A 92 10.81 19.52 -23.56
C LEU A 92 9.28 19.51 -23.71
N VAL A 93 8.75 18.53 -24.43
CA VAL A 93 7.30 18.34 -24.60
C VAL A 93 6.67 17.99 -23.23
N ASP A 94 7.41 17.30 -22.34
CA ASP A 94 7.05 17.06 -20.92
C ASP A 94 6.85 18.33 -20.14
N LYS A 95 7.83 19.22 -20.21
CA LYS A 95 7.81 20.48 -19.48
C LYS A 95 6.57 21.31 -19.82
N TYR A 96 6.17 21.35 -21.09
CA TYR A 96 5.05 22.16 -21.58
C TYR A 96 3.71 21.41 -21.66
N LYS A 97 3.69 20.12 -21.31
CA LYS A 97 2.48 19.28 -21.28
C LYS A 97 1.70 19.24 -22.62
N LEU A 98 2.40 19.41 -23.74
CA LEU A 98 1.82 19.53 -25.08
C LEU A 98 1.27 18.20 -25.66
N TRP A 99 1.30 17.12 -24.89
CA TRP A 99 0.64 15.83 -25.19
C TRP A 99 -0.88 15.84 -25.04
N ARG A 100 -1.42 16.85 -24.36
CA ARG A 100 -2.85 16.97 -24.10
C ARG A 100 -3.45 17.87 -25.18
N ILE A 101 -3.68 17.31 -26.35
CA ILE A 101 -4.41 18.00 -27.42
C ILE A 101 -5.84 17.43 -27.41
N LYS A 102 -6.83 18.29 -27.14
CA LYS A 102 -8.29 18.03 -27.13
C LYS A 102 -8.76 16.81 -26.32
N ASN A 103 -8.64 16.80 -24.99
CA ASN A 103 -9.29 15.85 -24.03
C ASN A 103 -9.14 14.33 -24.26
N LYS A 104 -8.65 13.88 -25.42
CA LYS A 104 -8.16 12.55 -25.72
C LYS A 104 -6.72 12.56 -25.26
N ALA A 105 -6.54 12.37 -23.96
CA ALA A 105 -5.24 12.02 -23.44
C ALA A 105 -4.74 10.84 -24.28
N VAL A 106 -3.72 11.06 -25.10
CA VAL A 106 -2.87 9.98 -25.60
C VAL A 106 -2.11 9.45 -24.38
N THR A 107 -2.89 8.74 -23.55
CA THR A 107 -2.50 7.76 -22.59
C THR A 107 -1.34 8.14 -21.68
N TYR A 108 -1.62 9.00 -20.70
CA TYR A 108 -0.86 9.02 -19.44
C TYR A 108 -0.80 7.62 -18.80
N LYS A 109 -1.79 6.75 -19.10
CA LYS A 109 -1.80 5.33 -18.71
C LYS A 109 -0.80 4.44 -19.50
N LYS A 110 -0.33 4.83 -20.69
CA LYS A 110 0.55 3.98 -21.56
C LYS A 110 2.00 4.51 -21.71
N THR A 111 2.31 5.72 -21.26
CA THR A 111 3.66 6.32 -21.36
C THR A 111 4.66 5.84 -20.29
N GLY A 112 4.39 4.77 -19.55
CA GLY A 112 5.42 4.07 -18.78
C GLY A 112 5.91 4.76 -17.50
N HIS A 113 5.42 5.94 -17.12
CA HIS A 113 5.74 6.57 -15.82
C HIS A 113 5.18 5.83 -14.59
N ASN A 114 4.47 4.70 -14.79
CA ASN A 114 4.00 3.79 -13.73
C ASN A 114 5.09 2.82 -13.20
N LEU A 115 6.38 3.16 -13.32
CA LEU A 115 7.46 2.38 -12.68
C LEU A 115 7.32 2.34 -11.15
N THR A 116 6.60 3.29 -10.55
CA THR A 116 6.27 3.32 -9.12
C THR A 116 5.26 2.23 -8.72
N ASN A 117 4.25 1.95 -9.55
CA ASN A 117 3.22 0.96 -9.25
C ASN A 117 3.76 -0.50 -9.25
N LYS A 118 4.75 -0.82 -10.10
CA LYS A 118 5.30 -2.19 -10.17
C LYS A 118 6.09 -2.58 -8.91
N LYS A 119 6.85 -1.65 -8.31
CA LYS A 119 7.56 -1.89 -7.03
C LYS A 119 6.58 -1.94 -5.84
N ILE A 120 5.59 -1.04 -5.80
CA ILE A 120 4.56 -1.01 -4.74
C ILE A 120 3.75 -2.32 -4.73
N ASN A 121 3.38 -2.84 -5.91
CA ASN A 121 2.61 -4.08 -6.00
C ASN A 121 3.39 -5.31 -5.48
N LYS A 122 4.70 -5.42 -5.76
CA LYS A 122 5.53 -6.51 -5.22
C LYS A 122 5.64 -6.48 -3.70
N SER A 123 5.80 -5.29 -3.11
CA SER A 123 5.83 -5.14 -1.64
C SER A 123 4.49 -5.54 -1.03
N LYS A 124 3.37 -5.11 -1.63
CA LYS A 124 2.03 -5.46 -1.15
C LYS A 124 1.76 -6.96 -1.19
N THR A 125 2.16 -7.66 -2.25
CA THR A 125 1.95 -9.12 -2.34
C THR A 125 2.77 -9.90 -1.30
N ILE A 126 4.00 -9.45 -1.00
CA ILE A 126 4.84 -10.04 0.04
C ILE A 126 4.21 -9.85 1.41
N ILE A 127 3.79 -8.62 1.73
CA ILE A 127 3.13 -8.30 3.00
C ILE A 127 1.83 -9.08 3.13
N GLN A 128 1.04 -9.18 2.06
CA GLN A 128 -0.19 -9.97 2.05
C GLN A 128 0.08 -11.45 2.34
N GLY A 129 1.13 -12.03 1.75
CA GLY A 129 1.54 -13.40 2.04
C GLY A 129 1.95 -13.61 3.50
N LEU A 130 2.67 -12.66 4.11
CA LEU A 130 3.03 -12.72 5.53
C LEU A 130 1.81 -12.63 6.44
N VAL A 131 0.89 -11.71 6.16
CA VAL A 131 -0.36 -11.57 6.91
C VAL A 131 -1.22 -12.82 6.78
N GLN A 132 -1.29 -13.41 5.58
CA GLN A 132 -1.99 -14.66 5.37
C GLN A 132 -1.39 -15.81 6.18
N LYS A 133 -0.06 -16.01 6.11
CA LYS A 133 0.64 -17.04 6.90
C LYS A 133 0.41 -16.87 8.40
N PHE A 134 0.42 -15.63 8.88
CA PHE A 134 0.13 -15.34 10.29
C PHE A 134 -1.28 -15.77 10.70
N PHE A 135 -2.29 -15.54 9.87
CA PHE A 135 -3.65 -15.99 10.17
C PHE A 135 -3.85 -17.49 9.94
N GLU A 136 -3.06 -18.15 9.09
CA GLU A 136 -3.12 -19.61 8.88
C GLU A 136 -2.52 -20.41 10.04
N ASP A 137 -1.73 -19.77 10.90
CA ASP A 137 -1.26 -20.35 12.16
C ASP A 137 -2.43 -20.51 13.15
N ASP A 138 -2.58 -21.73 13.66
CA ASP A 138 -3.63 -22.13 14.61
C ASP A 138 -3.54 -21.36 15.93
N SER A 139 -2.38 -20.80 16.25
CA SER A 139 -2.17 -19.92 17.41
C SER A 139 -2.88 -18.56 17.32
N ASN A 140 -3.35 -18.18 16.12
CA ASN A 140 -3.92 -16.84 15.85
C ASN A 140 -5.36 -16.92 15.31
N SER A 141 -5.70 -18.02 14.63
CA SER A 141 -7.08 -18.33 14.25
C SER A 141 -7.27 -19.84 14.23
N ARG A 142 -8.46 -20.34 14.57
CA ARG A 142 -8.77 -21.77 14.51
C ARG A 142 -9.64 -22.12 13.31
N GLN A 143 -9.44 -23.29 12.74
CA GLN A 143 -10.26 -23.77 11.63
C GLN A 143 -11.63 -24.23 12.12
N ALA A 144 -12.69 -23.85 11.39
CA ALA A 144 -14.05 -24.24 11.71
C ALA A 144 -14.25 -25.73 11.35
N ALA A 145 -14.84 -26.55 12.22
CA ALA A 145 -14.95 -28.00 12.01
C ALA A 145 -16.10 -28.41 11.06
N GLY A 146 -17.09 -27.54 10.83
CA GLY A 146 -18.30 -27.89 10.11
C GLY A 146 -18.14 -27.98 8.59
N LYS A 147 -18.69 -29.04 7.96
CA LYS A 147 -18.73 -29.22 6.49
C LYS A 147 -19.46 -28.09 5.74
N LYS A 148 -20.42 -27.43 6.41
CA LYS A 148 -21.17 -26.27 5.89
C LYS A 148 -20.49 -24.92 6.18
N GLU A 149 -19.39 -24.91 6.93
CA GLU A 149 -18.69 -23.69 7.36
C GLU A 149 -17.63 -23.26 6.36
N PHE A 150 -18.06 -22.85 5.17
CA PHE A 150 -17.20 -22.28 4.14
C PHE A 150 -17.61 -20.86 3.76
N VAL A 151 -16.68 -20.11 3.18
CA VAL A 151 -16.92 -18.80 2.56
C VAL A 151 -16.44 -18.87 1.13
N SER A 152 -17.30 -18.42 0.21
CA SER A 152 -16.98 -18.26 -1.21
C SER A 152 -16.80 -16.78 -1.54
N ARG A 153 -15.71 -16.44 -2.23
CA ARG A 153 -15.49 -15.08 -2.75
C ARG A 153 -14.69 -15.16 -4.03
N LYS A 154 -15.16 -14.48 -5.09
CA LYS A 154 -14.50 -14.46 -6.42
C LYS A 154 -14.16 -15.87 -6.91
N GLN A 155 -15.15 -16.78 -6.91
CA GLN A 155 -15.02 -18.18 -7.33
C GLN A 155 -14.08 -19.06 -6.49
N VAL A 156 -13.46 -18.52 -5.43
CA VAL A 156 -12.63 -19.30 -4.50
C VAL A 156 -13.45 -19.66 -3.25
N LYS A 157 -13.57 -20.96 -2.99
CA LYS A 157 -14.22 -21.52 -1.79
C LYS A 157 -13.15 -21.93 -0.77
N LYS A 158 -13.27 -21.46 0.48
CA LYS A 158 -12.35 -21.79 1.59
C LYS A 158 -13.15 -22.07 2.86
N GLN A 159 -12.64 -22.97 3.70
CA GLN A 159 -13.20 -23.26 5.03
C GLN A 159 -13.01 -22.05 5.95
N LYS A 160 -14.00 -21.77 6.79
CA LYS A 160 -13.95 -20.65 7.74
C LYS A 160 -12.82 -20.88 8.75
N ARG A 161 -12.17 -19.79 9.13
CA ARG A 161 -11.29 -19.74 10.30
C ARG A 161 -11.78 -18.66 11.25
N TYR A 162 -11.88 -18.96 12.53
CA TYR A 162 -12.33 -18.03 13.55
C TYR A 162 -11.14 -17.40 14.26
N LEU A 163 -11.17 -16.07 14.40
CA LEU A 163 -10.16 -15.34 15.18
C LEU A 163 -10.21 -15.76 16.66
N LEU A 164 -9.04 -16.00 17.25
CA LEU A 164 -8.93 -16.35 18.67
C LEU A 164 -8.91 -15.11 19.59
N ASP A 165 -8.45 -13.98 19.07
CA ASP A 165 -8.34 -12.72 19.81
C ASP A 165 -8.83 -11.54 18.96
N THR A 166 -8.97 -10.38 19.59
CA THR A 166 -9.33 -9.13 18.93
C THR A 166 -8.31 -8.76 17.86
N MET A 167 -8.79 -8.14 16.78
CA MET A 167 -7.93 -7.69 15.67
C MET A 167 -6.81 -6.74 16.14
N LYS A 168 -7.04 -5.95 17.20
CA LYS A 168 -6.04 -5.04 17.77
C LYS A 168 -4.89 -5.81 18.44
N ASN A 169 -5.21 -6.85 19.22
CA ASN A 169 -4.20 -7.66 19.89
C ASN A 169 -3.42 -8.51 18.90
N LEU A 170 -4.10 -9.10 17.91
CA LEU A 170 -3.46 -9.84 16.83
C LEU A 170 -2.51 -8.95 16.01
N HIS A 171 -2.85 -7.69 15.80
CA HIS A 171 -1.93 -6.73 15.15
C HIS A 171 -0.68 -6.47 15.99
N LYS A 172 -0.82 -6.29 17.31
CA LYS A 172 0.33 -6.17 18.22
C LYS A 172 1.20 -7.44 18.21
N LYS A 173 0.58 -8.62 18.20
CA LYS A 173 1.28 -9.92 18.10
C LYS A 173 2.04 -10.02 16.78
N PHE A 174 1.40 -9.67 15.66
CA PHE A 174 2.01 -9.66 14.32
C PHE A 174 3.28 -8.78 14.26
N LEU A 175 3.23 -7.57 14.85
CA LEU A 175 4.38 -6.65 14.89
C LEU A 175 5.54 -7.18 15.75
N LYS A 176 5.28 -8.05 16.72
CA LYS A 176 6.32 -8.70 17.54
C LYS A 176 6.93 -9.91 16.84
N THR A 177 6.10 -10.71 16.16
CA THR A 177 6.53 -11.96 15.53
C THR A 177 7.20 -11.75 14.17
N THR A 178 6.84 -10.70 13.44
CA THR A 178 7.36 -10.45 12.10
C THR A 178 8.21 -9.19 12.05
N PRO A 179 9.29 -9.15 11.24
CA PRO A 179 10.10 -7.95 11.05
C PRO A 179 9.40 -6.86 10.21
N CYS A 180 8.10 -7.02 9.92
CA CYS A 180 7.35 -6.14 9.03
C CYS A 180 6.50 -5.14 9.82
N VAL A 181 6.77 -3.86 9.63
CA VAL A 181 5.99 -2.78 10.25
C VAL A 181 4.86 -2.36 9.32
N ILE A 182 3.62 -2.67 9.72
CA ILE A 182 2.40 -2.29 8.98
C ILE A 182 1.41 -1.57 9.90
N SER A 183 0.63 -0.64 9.34
CA SER A 183 -0.44 0.03 10.07
C SER A 183 -1.59 -0.94 10.39
N TYR A 184 -2.32 -0.67 11.47
CA TYR A 184 -3.52 -1.42 11.84
C TYR A 184 -4.54 -1.48 10.70
N SER A 185 -4.77 -0.35 10.02
CA SER A 185 -5.70 -0.24 8.88
C SER A 185 -5.27 -1.09 7.67
N LEU A 186 -3.97 -1.21 7.41
CA LEU A 186 -3.47 -2.05 6.33
C LEU A 186 -3.60 -3.53 6.71
N PHE A 187 -3.26 -3.88 7.96
CA PHE A 187 -3.38 -5.24 8.49
C PHE A 187 -4.81 -5.78 8.40
N THR A 188 -5.80 -5.00 8.87
CA THR A 188 -7.21 -5.41 8.82
C THR A 188 -7.72 -5.58 7.39
N ARG A 189 -7.26 -4.73 6.45
CA ARG A 189 -7.62 -4.82 5.03
C ARG A 189 -6.97 -6.02 4.31
N LEU A 190 -5.77 -6.42 4.74
CA LEU A 190 -5.05 -7.57 4.18
C LEU A 190 -5.50 -8.90 4.78
N ARG A 191 -6.36 -8.90 5.81
CA ARG A 191 -6.93 -10.12 6.39
C ARG A 191 -7.60 -10.97 5.30
N PRO A 192 -7.28 -12.27 5.21
CA PRO A 192 -7.95 -13.18 4.28
C PRO A 192 -9.47 -13.23 4.51
N PHE A 193 -10.25 -13.36 3.44
CA PHE A 193 -11.71 -13.27 3.53
C PHE A 193 -12.37 -14.45 4.27
N TRP A 194 -11.68 -15.59 4.37
CA TRP A 194 -12.14 -16.77 5.09
C TRP A 194 -11.83 -16.73 6.58
N VAL A 195 -11.11 -15.70 7.04
CA VAL A 195 -10.83 -15.45 8.46
C VAL A 195 -11.86 -14.47 9.01
N VAL A 196 -12.72 -14.94 9.90
CA VAL A 196 -13.94 -14.27 10.35
C VAL A 196 -13.92 -14.15 11.88
N PRO A 197 -14.41 -13.04 12.47
CA PRO A 197 -14.62 -12.99 13.92
C PRO A 197 -15.67 -14.05 14.34
N PRO A 198 -15.48 -14.74 15.48
CA PRO A 198 -16.46 -15.68 15.99
C PRO A 198 -17.75 -14.95 16.42
N THR A 199 -18.90 -15.51 16.07
CA THR A 199 -20.21 -15.15 16.65
C THR A 199 -20.36 -15.79 18.04
N LEU A 200 -21.33 -15.34 18.84
CA LEU A 200 -21.54 -15.85 20.21
C LEU A 200 -21.69 -17.38 20.24
N SER A 201 -22.49 -17.94 19.34
CA SER A 201 -22.70 -19.39 19.21
C SER A 201 -21.46 -20.16 18.80
N ASN A 202 -20.49 -19.49 18.20
CA ASN A 202 -19.27 -20.11 17.71
C ASN A 202 -18.15 -20.03 18.73
N ARG A 203 -18.28 -19.33 19.87
CA ARG A 203 -17.23 -19.29 20.90
C ARG A 203 -17.11 -20.64 21.58
N GLU A 204 -15.89 -21.15 21.72
CA GLU A 204 -15.59 -22.34 22.54
C GLU A 204 -15.65 -21.98 24.03
N THR A 205 -16.81 -21.52 24.47
CA THR A 205 -17.10 -21.21 25.87
C THR A 205 -18.39 -21.93 26.21
N CYS A 206 -18.33 -23.00 27.03
CA CYS A 206 -19.56 -23.57 27.59
C CYS A 206 -20.04 -22.63 28.71
N SER A 207 -21.17 -21.98 28.48
CA SER A 207 -21.97 -21.36 29.54
C SER A 207 -23.28 -22.14 29.74
N CYS A 208 -23.19 -23.44 29.54
CA CYS A 208 -24.26 -24.39 29.76
C CYS A 208 -24.57 -24.45 31.26
N THR A 209 -25.85 -24.57 31.61
CA THR A 209 -26.31 -24.65 33.00
C THR A 209 -25.60 -25.74 33.80
N ILE A 210 -25.21 -26.84 33.16
CA ILE A 210 -24.51 -27.96 33.81
C ILE A 210 -23.13 -27.51 34.32
N HIS A 211 -22.23 -27.03 33.45
CA HIS A 211 -20.89 -26.62 33.87
C HIS A 211 -20.93 -25.38 34.79
N GLU A 212 -21.87 -24.46 34.56
CA GLU A 212 -22.03 -23.28 35.42
C GLU A 212 -22.55 -23.66 36.82
N ASN A 213 -23.56 -24.52 36.91
CA ASN A 213 -24.08 -25.01 38.20
C ASN A 213 -23.01 -25.78 38.98
N MET A 214 -22.19 -26.60 38.30
CA MET A 214 -21.06 -27.29 38.95
C MET A 214 -20.05 -26.31 39.51
N ASN A 215 -19.69 -25.26 38.77
CA ASN A 215 -18.81 -24.20 39.29
C ASN A 215 -19.42 -23.47 40.50
N LEU A 216 -20.72 -23.17 40.47
CA LEU A 216 -21.42 -22.52 41.59
C LEU A 216 -21.47 -23.41 42.83
N GLN A 217 -21.72 -24.71 42.66
CA GLN A 217 -21.69 -25.69 43.76
C GLN A 217 -20.29 -25.79 44.36
N LEU A 218 -19.25 -25.89 43.54
CA LEU A 218 -17.85 -25.91 44.01
C LEU A 218 -17.46 -24.62 44.73
N ALA A 219 -17.89 -23.46 44.22
CA ALA A 219 -17.67 -22.19 44.88
C ALA A 219 -18.36 -22.12 46.26
N ALA A 220 -19.57 -22.67 46.40
CA ALA A 220 -20.28 -22.75 47.67
C ALA A 220 -19.59 -23.70 48.67
N LEU A 221 -19.13 -24.88 48.21
CA LEU A 221 -18.39 -25.84 49.03
C LEU A 221 -17.05 -25.28 49.50
N LYS A 222 -16.36 -24.51 48.64
CA LYS A 222 -15.14 -23.79 49.01
C LYS A 222 -15.41 -22.72 50.06
N LYS A 223 -16.50 -21.96 49.92
CA LYS A 223 -16.91 -20.98 50.93
C LYS A 223 -17.23 -21.63 52.29
N ALA A 224 -17.74 -22.86 52.26
CA ALA A 224 -17.97 -23.68 53.46
C ALA A 224 -16.71 -24.40 53.98
N ASN A 225 -15.53 -24.17 53.37
CA ASN A 225 -14.25 -24.82 53.69
C ASN A 225 -14.27 -26.36 53.57
N ILE A 226 -15.17 -26.92 52.75
CA ILE A 226 -15.26 -28.37 52.51
C ILE A 226 -14.27 -28.79 51.41
N THR A 227 -14.03 -27.93 50.43
CA THR A 227 -13.12 -28.18 49.31
C THR A 227 -12.23 -26.97 49.04
N THR A 228 -11.04 -27.19 48.46
CA THR A 228 -10.10 -26.10 48.10
C THR A 228 -10.32 -25.58 46.67
N VAL A 229 -11.02 -26.37 45.85
CA VAL A 229 -11.18 -26.18 44.41
C VAL A 229 -12.43 -25.36 44.10
N SER A 230 -12.30 -24.39 43.19
CA SER A 230 -13.40 -23.47 42.81
C SER A 230 -13.90 -23.64 41.38
N ASN A 231 -13.29 -24.51 40.59
CA ASN A 231 -13.63 -24.72 39.18
C ASN A 231 -13.65 -26.21 38.86
N HIS A 232 -14.63 -26.64 38.07
CA HIS A 232 -14.75 -28.02 37.61
C HIS A 232 -13.49 -28.51 36.88
N GLN A 233 -12.81 -27.65 36.10
CA GLN A 233 -11.58 -28.04 35.39
C GLN A 233 -10.47 -28.48 36.36
N ASN A 234 -10.22 -27.67 37.39
CA ASN A 234 -9.21 -27.96 38.43
C ASN A 234 -9.62 -29.17 39.29
N MET A 235 -10.93 -29.43 39.42
CA MET A 235 -11.43 -30.60 40.14
C MET A 235 -11.14 -31.87 39.34
N LEU A 236 -11.33 -31.83 38.02
CA LEU A 236 -10.99 -32.93 37.12
C LEU A 236 -9.49 -33.20 37.11
N GLU A 237 -8.64 -32.16 37.07
CA GLU A 237 -7.19 -32.31 37.17
C GLU A 237 -6.74 -32.96 38.49
N LEU A 238 -7.47 -32.75 39.58
CA LEU A 238 -7.18 -33.35 40.89
C LEU A 238 -7.67 -34.80 41.01
N LEU A 239 -8.81 -35.11 40.38
CA LEU A 239 -9.47 -36.42 40.51
C LEU A 239 -9.01 -37.44 39.46
N CYS A 240 -8.58 -36.97 38.28
CA CYS A 240 -8.15 -37.83 37.18
C CYS A 240 -6.63 -37.99 37.21
N CYS A 241 -6.15 -39.22 37.36
CA CYS A 241 -4.72 -39.53 37.37
C CYS A 241 -4.03 -39.37 36.00
N ASP A 242 -4.80 -39.32 34.90
CA ASP A 242 -4.27 -39.18 33.54
C ASP A 242 -4.62 -37.79 32.98
N SER A 243 -3.65 -36.89 33.00
CA SER A 243 -3.75 -35.57 32.37
C SER A 243 -3.63 -35.71 30.83
N ILE A 244 -4.73 -36.08 30.17
CA ILE A 244 -4.85 -36.01 28.71
C ILE A 244 -6.17 -35.33 28.35
N PHE A 245 -6.27 -34.02 28.57
CA PHE A 245 -7.24 -33.14 27.92
C PHE A 245 -6.66 -31.75 27.71
#